data_AF-A0A1X1Q8B6-F1
#
_entry.id   AF-A0A1X1Q8B6-F1
#
_cell.length_a   1.000
_cell.length_b   1.000
_cell.length_c   1.000
_cell.angle_alpha   90.00
_cell.angle_beta   90.00
_cell.angle_gamma   90.00
#
_symmetry.space_group_name_H-M   'P 1'
#
loop_
_entity.id
_entity.type
_entity.pdbx_description
1 polymer ?
#
loop_
_entity_poly.entity_id
_entity_poly.type
_entity_poly.pdbx_seq_one_letter_code
_entity_poly.pdbx_strand_id
1 'polypeptide(L)' 'MKVLAKNEPVWAYNFEGLRYDVGDKLGFLKATVEFALRREDLGADFKAYLNEILK' A
#
# COMPACT_ATOMS: atom_id res chain seq x y z
N MET A 1 15.47 19.77 -0.11
CA MET A 1 15.62 19.72 -1.59
C MET A 1 16.42 20.88 -2.20
N LYS A 2 16.31 22.12 -1.69
CA LYS A 2 16.97 23.30 -2.31
C LYS A 2 18.50 23.27 -2.40
N VAL A 3 19.18 22.54 -1.52
CA VAL A 3 20.66 22.47 -1.50
C VAL A 3 21.19 21.45 -2.51
N LEU A 4 20.57 20.25 -2.58
CA LEU A 4 20.97 19.19 -3.50
C LEU A 4 20.76 19.59 -4.98
N ALA A 5 19.60 20.18 -5.29
CA ALA A 5 19.25 20.58 -6.66
C ALA A 5 20.14 21.70 -7.25
N LYS A 6 21.00 22.34 -6.43
CA LYS A 6 21.98 23.34 -6.90
C LYS A 6 23.30 22.71 -7.34
N ASN A 7 23.63 21.54 -6.81
CA ASN A 7 24.90 20.88 -7.06
C ASN A 7 24.74 19.69 -8.03
N GLU A 8 23.55 19.08 -8.09
CA GLU A 8 23.29 17.89 -8.90
C GLU A 8 21.87 17.91 -9.52
N PRO A 9 21.67 17.30 -10.70
CA PRO A 9 20.35 17.16 -11.31
C PRO A 9 19.40 16.31 -10.45
N VAL A 10 18.18 16.83 -10.22
CA VAL A 10 17.11 16.11 -9.52
C VAL A 10 16.04 15.70 -10.53
N TRP A 11 15.67 14.43 -10.51
CA TRP A 11 14.69 13.85 -11.42
C TRP A 11 13.42 13.46 -10.67
N ALA A 12 12.26 13.73 -11.26
CA ALA A 12 10.99 13.21 -10.81
C ALA A 12 10.61 12.01 -11.69
N TYR A 13 10.24 10.90 -11.07
CA TYR A 13 9.73 9.73 -11.77
C TYR A 13 8.25 9.56 -11.44
N ASN A 14 7.40 9.58 -12.45
CA ASN A 14 6.00 9.27 -12.29
C ASN A 14 5.85 7.74 -12.30
N PHE A 15 5.74 7.14 -11.12
CA PHE A 15 5.58 5.70 -11.00
C PHE A 15 4.13 5.30 -11.31
N GLU A 16 3.98 4.16 -11.95
CA GLU A 16 2.69 3.51 -12.14
C GLU A 16 2.53 2.41 -11.09
N GLY A 17 1.36 2.34 -10.47
CA GLY A 17 1.03 1.32 -9.48
C GLY A 17 0.20 1.86 -8.32
N LEU A 18 -0.24 0.95 -7.47
CA LEU A 18 -0.99 1.28 -6.27
C LEU A 18 -0.03 1.59 -5.14
N ARG A 19 -0.10 2.82 -4.62
CA ARG A 19 0.66 3.26 -3.45
C ARG A 19 -0.25 3.31 -2.24
N TYR A 20 0.21 2.72 -1.14
CA TYR A 20 -0.43 2.88 0.17
C TYR A 20 0.35 3.88 1.00
N ASP A 21 -0.36 4.80 1.64
CA ASP A 21 0.22 5.65 2.68
C ASP A 21 0.09 4.96 4.03
N VAL A 22 1.17 4.33 4.49
CA VAL A 22 1.20 3.65 5.79
C VAL A 22 1.41 4.60 6.97
N GLY A 23 1.66 5.89 6.71
CA GLY A 23 1.68 6.93 7.73
C GLY A 23 0.28 7.31 8.21
N ASP A 24 -0.73 7.09 7.36
CA ASP A 24 -2.14 7.20 7.73
C ASP A 24 -2.68 5.86 8.26
N LYS A 25 -3.50 5.93 9.31
CA LYS A 25 -4.05 4.72 9.96
C LYS A 25 -4.96 3.94 9.03
N LEU A 26 -5.80 4.63 8.26
CA LEU A 26 -6.69 3.97 7.31
C LEU A 26 -5.90 3.39 6.13
N GLY A 27 -4.89 4.10 5.64
CA GLY A 27 -3.97 3.61 4.61
C GLY A 27 -3.21 2.35 5.04
N PHE A 28 -2.74 2.28 6.29
CA PHE A 28 -2.13 1.08 6.86
C PHE A 28 -3.09 -0.12 6.88
N LEU A 29 -4.34 0.08 7.32
CA LEU A 29 -5.35 -1.00 7.34
C LEU A 29 -5.68 -1.49 5.92
N LYS A 30 -5.84 -0.57 4.96
CA LYS A 30 -6.09 -0.92 3.55
C LYS A 30 -4.96 -1.76 2.97
N ALA A 31 -3.71 -1.32 3.18
CA ALA A 31 -2.55 -2.08 2.74
C ALA A 31 -2.57 -3.49 3.33
N THR A 32 -2.74 -3.59 4.66
CA THR A 32 -2.74 -4.88 5.36
C THR A 32 -3.79 -5.84 4.80
N VAL A 33 -5.02 -5.37 4.61
CA VAL A 33 -6.12 -6.18 4.05
C VAL A 33 -5.82 -6.61 2.62
N GLU A 34 -5.42 -5.68 1.75
CA GLU A 34 -5.17 -6.00 0.34
C GLU A 34 -3.99 -6.95 0.15
N PHE A 35 -2.91 -6.78 0.92
CA PHE A 35 -1.77 -7.69 0.86
C PHE A 35 -2.11 -9.08 1.39
N ALA A 36 -2.90 -9.18 2.48
CA ALA A 36 -3.36 -10.47 2.99
C ALA A 36 -4.25 -11.21 1.98
N LEU A 37 -5.13 -10.50 1.28
CA LEU A 37 -6.03 -11.08 0.27
C LEU A 37 -5.30 -11.56 -1.00
N ARG A 38 -4.11 -11.02 -1.31
CA ARG A 38 -3.30 -11.44 -2.48
C ARG A 38 -2.46 -12.69 -2.25
N ARG A 39 -2.32 -13.14 -0.99
CA ARG A 39 -1.50 -14.31 -0.64
C ARG A 39 -2.21 -15.60 -1.04
N GLU A 40 -1.51 -16.47 -1.77
CA GLU A 40 -2.07 -17.76 -2.22
C GLU A 40 -2.39 -18.71 -1.05
N ASP A 41 -1.61 -18.63 0.03
CA ASP A 41 -1.74 -19.49 1.21
C ASP A 41 -2.73 -18.99 2.27
N LEU A 42 -3.23 -17.75 2.14
CA LEU A 42 -4.02 -17.06 3.18
C LEU A 42 -5.28 -16.38 2.65
N GLY A 43 -5.23 -15.87 1.41
CA GLY A 43 -6.22 -14.92 0.90
C GLY A 43 -7.64 -15.49 0.82
N ALA A 44 -7.79 -16.77 0.50
CA ALA A 44 -9.09 -17.42 0.43
C ALA A 44 -9.78 -17.48 1.81
N ASP A 45 -9.08 -17.99 2.82
CA ASP A 45 -9.60 -18.11 4.18
C ASP A 45 -9.83 -16.73 4.81
N PHE A 46 -8.92 -15.79 4.59
CA PHE A 46 -9.07 -14.43 5.11
C PHE A 46 -10.25 -13.69 4.47
N LYS A 47 -10.51 -13.89 3.17
CA LYS A 47 -11.69 -13.34 2.50
C LYS A 47 -12.99 -13.89 3.10
N ALA A 48 -13.03 -15.19 3.40
CA ALA A 48 -14.19 -15.81 4.02
C ALA A 48 -14.49 -15.20 5.40
N TYR A 49 -13.45 -15.01 6.22
CA TYR A 49 -13.54 -14.34 7.51
C TYR A 49 -14.06 -12.89 7.41
N LEU A 50 -13.53 -12.08 6.48
CA LEU A 50 -14.00 -10.70 6.30
C LEU A 50 -15.49 -10.66 5.90
N ASN A 51 -15.94 -11.58 5.05
CA ASN A 51 -17.36 -11.68 4.67
C ASN A 51 -18.26 -12.08 5.85
N GLU A 52 -17.74 -12.82 6.83
CA GLU A 52 -18.48 -13.17 8.06
C GLU A 52 -18.68 -11.95 8.95
N ILE A 53 -17.66 -11.09 9.09
CA ILE A 53 -17.73 -9.86 9.89
C ILE A 53 -18.68 -8.82 9.29
N LEU A 54 -18.72 -8.74 7.95
CA LEU A 54 -19.50 -7.73 7.23
C LEU A 54 -20.98 -8.10 7.05
N LYS A 55 -21.44 -9.21 7.63
CA LYS A 55 -22.86 -9.59 7.67
C LYS A 55 -23.69 -8.70 8.57
#